data_AF-A0A965DP57-F1
#
_entry.id   AF-A0A965DP57-F1
#
_cell.length_a   1.000
_cell.length_b   1.000
_cell.length_c   1.000
_cell.angle_alpha   90.00
_cell.angle_beta   90.00
_cell.angle_gamma   90.00
#
_symmetry.space_group_name_H-M   'P 1'
#
loop_
_entity.id
_entity.type
_entity.pdbx_description
1 polymer ?
#
loop_
_entity_poly.entity_id
_entity_poly.type
_entity_poly.pdbx_seq_one_letter_code
_entity_poly.pdbx_strand_id
1 'polypeptide(L)' 'MPDNDDYRRYRLGKNGKFSLKNPGGNRCWRMWTGCVITWDGKIVPCCFDKDALHSLGSLQAEDFKEVWSSDSYR' A
#
# COMPACT_ATOMS: atom_id res chain seq x y z
N MET A 1 20.98 -9.53 -0.06
CA MET A 1 20.50 -8.58 -1.08
C MET A 1 20.91 -9.11 -2.44
N PRO A 2 20.18 -8.83 -3.53
CA PRO A 2 20.65 -9.17 -4.86
C PRO A 2 22.08 -8.67 -5.07
N ASP A 3 22.94 -9.49 -5.68
CA ASP A 3 24.35 -9.14 -5.90
C ASP A 3 24.48 -8.02 -6.95
N ASN A 4 23.59 -8.01 -7.95
CA ASN A 4 23.49 -6.92 -8.91
C ASN A 4 22.89 -5.68 -8.26
N ASP A 5 23.65 -4.58 -8.25
CA ASP A 5 23.25 -3.32 -7.64
C ASP A 5 21.97 -2.74 -8.26
N ASP A 6 21.73 -2.93 -9.56
CA ASP A 6 20.55 -2.36 -10.25
C ASP A 6 19.22 -2.89 -9.69
N TYR A 7 19.22 -4.12 -9.17
CA TYR A 7 18.03 -4.74 -8.58
C TYR A 7 17.92 -4.53 -7.07
N ARG A 8 18.87 -3.85 -6.43
CA ARG A 8 18.85 -3.61 -4.98
C ARG A 8 17.92 -2.46 -4.63
N ARG A 9 17.03 -2.71 -3.67
CA ARG A 9 16.14 -1.67 -3.10
C ARG A 9 16.88 -0.61 -2.27
N TYR A 10 18.01 -0.97 -1.64
CA TYR A 10 18.78 -0.08 -0.77
C TYR A 10 20.22 0.09 -1.26
N ARG A 11 20.81 1.27 -1.04
CA ARG A 11 22.24 1.58 -1.19
C ARG A 11 22.93 1.46 0.16
N LEU A 12 24.15 0.93 0.17
CA LEU A 12 25.02 0.96 1.35
C LEU A 12 25.89 2.22 1.30
N GLY A 13 25.75 3.11 2.27
CA GLY A 13 26.57 4.31 2.41
C GLY A 13 27.97 4.00 2.95
N LYS A 14 28.92 4.93 2.74
CA LYS A 14 30.29 4.81 3.26
C LYS A 14 30.38 4.71 4.79
N ASN A 15 29.33 5.18 5.48
CA ASN A 15 29.15 5.09 6.93
C ASN A 15 28.56 3.74 7.40
N GLY A 16 28.41 2.75 6.50
CA GLY A 16 27.83 1.44 6.80
C GLY A 16 26.31 1.42 6.94
N LYS A 17 25.61 2.55 6.75
CA LYS A 17 24.15 2.62 6.85
C LYS A 17 23.49 2.39 5.50
N PHE A 18 22.36 1.68 5.51
CA PHE A 18 21.53 1.50 4.32
C PHE A 18 20.56 2.66 4.13
N SER A 19 20.40 3.11 2.88
CA SER A 19 19.39 4.10 2.47
C SER A 19 18.56 3.56 1.31
N LEU A 20 17.28 3.94 1.22
CA LEU A 20 16.45 3.57 0.07
C LEU A 20 16.99 4.22 -1.21
N LYS A 21 17.06 3.46 -2.31
CA LYS A 21 17.47 4.01 -3.61
C LYS A 21 16.41 4.95 -4.19
N ASN A 22 15.14 4.56 -4.05
CA ASN A 22 13.99 5.29 -4.58
C ASN A 22 13.00 5.56 -3.44
N PRO A 23 13.01 6.76 -2.81
CA PRO A 23 12.14 7.08 -1.69
C PRO A 23 10.65 7.18 -2.07
N GLY A 24 10.31 7.12 -3.36
CA GLY A 24 8.96 7.36 -3.85
C GLY A 24 8.60 8.85 -3.87
N GLY A 25 7.48 9.19 -4.49
CA GLY A 25 6.92 10.55 -4.42
C GLY A 25 5.96 10.69 -3.24
N ASN A 26 5.40 11.89 -3.04
CA ASN A 26 4.27 12.12 -2.11
C ASN A 26 2.96 11.59 -2.70
N ARG A 27 2.97 10.32 -3.11
CA ARG A 27 1.83 9.58 -3.67
C ARG A 27 2.10 8.09 -3.51
N CYS A 28 1.13 7.37 -2.95
CA CYS A 28 1.21 5.93 -2.84
C CYS A 28 0.54 5.28 -4.05
N TRP A 29 1.31 4.57 -4.87
CA TRP A 29 0.79 3.85 -6.04
C TRP A 29 -0.18 2.73 -5.66
N ARG A 30 -0.09 2.21 -4.41
CA ARG A 30 -0.92 1.10 -3.97
C ARG A 30 -2.40 1.46 -3.95
N MET A 31 -2.75 2.68 -3.54
CA MET A 31 -4.14 3.13 -3.45
C MET A 31 -4.87 3.10 -4.80
N TRP A 32 -4.13 3.29 -5.90
CA TRP A 32 -4.69 3.36 -7.26
C TRP A 32 -4.73 2.02 -7.98
N THR A 33 -4.03 1.01 -7.47
CA THR A 33 -3.86 -0.29 -8.15
C THR A 33 -4.58 -1.45 -7.49
N GLY A 34 -5.11 -1.24 -6.29
CA GLY A 34 -5.98 -2.22 -5.66
C GLY A 34 -6.25 -1.90 -4.20
N CYS A 35 -7.09 -2.73 -3.61
CA CYS A 35 -7.41 -2.72 -2.19
C CYS A 35 -7.04 -4.05 -1.54
N VAL A 36 -7.25 -4.12 -0.24
CA VAL A 36 -7.20 -5.34 0.55
C VAL A 36 -8.54 -5.49 1.24
N ILE A 37 -9.05 -6.71 1.26
CA ILE A 37 -10.27 -7.06 1.99
C ILE A 37 -9.82 -7.87 3.19
N THR A 38 -10.19 -7.42 4.39
CA THR A 38 -9.91 -8.14 5.63
C THR A 38 -10.82 -9.35 5.77
N TRP A 39 -10.47 -10.27 6.69
CA TRP A 39 -11.26 -11.48 6.92
C TRP A 39 -12.69 -11.17 7.40
N ASP A 40 -12.89 -10.06 8.11
CA ASP A 40 -14.18 -9.53 8.56
C ASP A 40 -14.81 -8.61 7.52
N GLY A 41 -14.37 -8.64 6.25
CA GLY A 41 -14.99 -8.01 5.09
C GLY A 41 -14.87 -6.48 4.99
N LYS A 42 -14.01 -5.85 5.81
CA LYS A 42 -13.66 -4.44 5.63
C LYS A 42 -12.75 -4.27 4.43
N ILE A 43 -12.90 -3.16 3.74
CA ILE A 43 -12.11 -2.80 2.56
C ILE A 43 -11.14 -1.70 2.95
N VAL A 44 -9.84 -1.95 2.79
CA VAL A 44 -8.77 -1.00 3.09
C VAL A 44 -7.89 -0.75 1.86
N PRO A 45 -7.33 0.46 1.69
CA PRO A 45 -6.56 0.81 0.49
C PRO A 45 -5.12 0.27 0.50
N CYS A 46 -4.67 -0.29 1.62
CA CYS A 46 -3.27 -0.69 1.80
C CYS A 46 -3.13 -1.91 2.72
N CYS A 47 -2.28 -2.87 2.35
CA CYS A 47 -1.96 -4.04 3.19
C CYS A 47 -1.18 -3.70 4.48
N PHE A 48 -0.66 -2.47 4.59
CA PHE A 48 -0.01 -2.01 5.81
C PHE A 48 -1.02 -1.58 6.89
N ASP A 49 -2.28 -1.33 6.53
CA ASP A 49 -3.35 -1.04 7.48
C ASP A 49 -3.93 -2.35 8.03
N LYS A 50 -3.15 -3.01 8.90
CA LYS A 50 -3.47 -4.34 9.42
C LYS A 50 -4.69 -4.36 10.34
N ASP A 51 -4.94 -3.25 11.01
CA ASP A 51 -6.03 -3.09 11.97
C ASP A 51 -7.27 -2.41 11.34
N ALA A 52 -7.22 -2.13 10.03
CA ALA A 52 -8.27 -1.47 9.26
C ALA A 52 -8.73 -0.11 9.86
N LEU A 53 -7.77 0.69 10.35
CA LEU A 53 -8.03 2.02 10.92
C LEU A 53 -8.52 3.01 9.86
N HIS A 54 -8.16 2.79 8.60
CA HIS A 54 -8.55 3.59 7.45
C HIS A 54 -9.41 2.78 6.47
N SER A 55 -10.39 2.05 7.02
CA SER A 55 -11.42 1.37 6.25
C SER A 55 -12.22 2.35 5.38
N LEU A 56 -12.40 1.99 4.11
CA LEU A 56 -13.14 2.78 3.11
C LEU A 56 -14.55 2.22 2.86
N GLY A 57 -14.87 1.04 3.41
CA GLY A 57 -16.20 0.43 3.30
C GLY A 57 -16.19 -1.00 3.80
N SER A 58 -17.33 -1.69 3.68
CA SER A 58 -17.52 -3.05 4.18
C SER A 58 -18.44 -3.86 3.27
N LEU A 59 -18.02 -5.07 2.93
CA LEU A 59 -18.80 -6.01 2.12
C LEU A 59 -20.01 -6.58 2.85
N GLN A 60 -20.14 -6.35 4.16
CA GLN A 60 -21.36 -6.72 4.90
C GLN A 60 -22.52 -5.77 4.63
N ALA A 61 -22.22 -4.54 4.20
CA ALA A 61 -23.22 -3.48 4.04
C ALA A 61 -23.37 -3.00 2.60
N GLU A 62 -22.28 -3.00 1.82
CA GLU A 62 -22.21 -2.33 0.51
C GLU A 62 -21.68 -3.28 -0.57
N ASP A 63 -22.07 -3.06 -1.83
CA ASP A 63 -21.45 -3.78 -2.95
C ASP A 63 -20.01 -3.28 -3.15
N PHE A 64 -19.10 -4.21 -3.43
CA PHE A 64 -17.69 -3.88 -3.64
C PHE A 64 -17.47 -2.79 -4.70
N LYS A 65 -18.22 -2.83 -5.81
CA LYS A 65 -18.04 -1.88 -6.92
C LYS A 65 -18.45 -0.47 -6.51
N GLU A 66 -19.45 -0.34 -5.66
CA GLU A 66 -19.91 0.95 -5.13
C GLU A 66 -18.81 1.54 -4.24
N VAL A 67 -18.27 0.76 -3.31
CA VAL A 67 -17.15 1.19 -2.46
C VAL A 67 -15.92 1.57 -3.30
N TRP A 68 -15.56 0.76 -4.29
CA TRP A 68 -14.38 0.99 -5.15
C TRP A 68 -14.50 2.25 -6.03
N SER A 69 -15.72 2.62 -6.43
CA SER A 69 -15.98 3.81 -7.26
C SER A 69 -16.41 5.04 -6.45
N SER A 70 -16.47 4.91 -5.12
CA SER A 70 -16.84 5.96 -4.18
C SER A 70 -15.83 7.11 -4.12
N ASP A 71 -16.26 8.25 -3.60
CA ASP A 71 -15.38 9.40 -3.41
C ASP A 71 -14.32 9.16 -2.33
N SER A 72 -14.48 8.16 -1.46
CA SER A 72 -13.45 7.77 -0.49
C SER A 72 -12.18 7.19 -1.15
N TYR A 73 -12.26 6.77 -2.42
CA TYR A 73 -11.10 6.33 -3.23
C TYR A 73 -10.55 7.40 -4.18
N ARG A 74 -11.15 8.60 -4.25
CA ARG A 74 -10.69 9.71 -5.10
C ARG A 74 -9.86 10.72 -4.32
#